data_AF-A0A1C0ZR77-F1
#
_entry.id   AF-A0A1C0ZR77-F1
#
_cell.length_a   1.000
_cell.length_b   1.000
_cell.length_c   1.000
_cell.angle_alpha   90.00
_cell.angle_beta   90.00
_cell.angle_gamma   90.00
#
_symmetry.space_group_name_H-M   'P 1'
#
loop_
_entity.id
_entity.type
_entity.pdbx_description
1 polymer ?
#
loop_
_entity_poly.entity_id
_entity_poly.type
_entity_poly.pdbx_seq_one_letter_code
_entity_poly.pdbx_strand_id
1 'polypeptide(L)'
;MPIQQKAYALIGRPVGISLMDGTGVSGVLCSVYGGSIYVIEYLYHTQFATKHYRFDQVRDIMPFPHCQQPHPQPPVYHPHPLY
;
A
#
# COMPACT_ATOMS: atom_id res chain seq x y z
N MET A 1 0.07 -18.14 6.18
CA MET A 1 -0.85 -17.59 7.18
C MET A 1 -2.24 -17.48 6.57
N PRO A 2 -3.32 -17.69 7.33
CA PRO A 2 -4.67 -17.36 6.87
C PRO A 2 -4.74 -15.89 6.45
N ILE A 3 -5.39 -15.61 5.32
CA ILE A 3 -5.43 -14.24 4.77
C ILE A 3 -6.05 -13.22 5.72
N GLN A 4 -7.01 -13.67 6.54
CA GLN A 4 -7.61 -12.85 7.59
C GLN A 4 -6.58 -12.41 8.65
N GLN A 5 -5.70 -13.32 9.08
CA GLN A 5 -4.63 -12.98 10.01
C GLN A 5 -3.63 -12.00 9.37
N LYS A 6 -3.32 -12.19 8.08
CA LYS A 6 -2.48 -11.27 7.31
C LYS A 6 -3.10 -9.87 7.24
N ALA A 7 -4.41 -9.79 7.00
CA ALA A 7 -5.16 -8.53 6.98
C ALA A 7 -5.08 -7.79 8.32
N TYR A 8 -5.33 -8.48 9.45
CA TYR A 8 -5.22 -7.87 10.78
C TYR A 8 -3.83 -7.29 11.06
N ALA A 9 -2.76 -7.97 10.63
CA ALA A 9 -1.39 -7.49 10.81
C ALA A 9 -1.02 -6.29 9.90
N LEU A 10 -1.85 -5.98 8.91
CA LEU A 10 -1.60 -4.93 7.92
C LEU A 10 -2.54 -3.72 8.05
N ILE A 11 -3.41 -3.68 9.07
CA ILE A 11 -4.26 -2.52 9.35
C ILE A 11 -3.40 -1.26 9.54
N GLY A 12 -3.80 -0.17 8.91
CA GLY A 12 -3.10 1.11 8.85
C GLY A 12 -1.97 1.19 7.83
N ARG A 13 -1.67 0.11 7.10
CA ARG A 13 -0.53 0.06 6.16
C ARG A 13 -1.00 0.17 4.70
N PRO A 14 -0.18 0.77 3.80
CA PRO A 14 -0.37 0.63 2.37
C PRO A 14 -0.21 -0.83 1.94
N VAL A 15 -1.17 -1.35 1.20
CA VAL A 15 -1.18 -2.73 0.71
C VAL A 15 -1.54 -2.82 -0.77
N GLY A 16 -0.94 -3.78 -1.45
CA GLY A 16 -1.44 -4.33 -2.71
C GLY A 16 -2.34 -5.54 -2.42
N ILE A 17 -3.44 -5.66 -3.14
CA ILE A 17 -4.43 -6.73 -2.97
C ILE A 17 -4.60 -7.42 -4.30
N SER A 18 -4.34 -8.73 -4.33
CA SER A 18 -4.62 -9.58 -5.48
C SER A 18 -6.02 -10.16 -5.32
N LEU A 19 -6.87 -9.97 -6.32
CA LEU A 19 -8.25 -10.48 -6.33
C LEU A 19 -8.33 -11.82 -7.07
N MET A 20 -9.37 -12.59 -6.75
CA MET A 20 -9.57 -13.92 -7.32
C MET A 20 -9.82 -13.90 -8.83
N ASP A 21 -10.36 -12.80 -9.36
CA ASP A 21 -10.60 -12.58 -10.80
C ASP A 21 -9.32 -12.24 -11.59
N GLY A 22 -8.16 -12.18 -10.93
CA GLY A 22 -6.87 -11.88 -11.54
C GLY A 22 -6.53 -10.39 -11.57
N THR A 23 -7.45 -9.51 -11.18
CA THR A 23 -7.17 -8.08 -11.04
C THR A 23 -6.44 -7.77 -9.73
N GLY A 24 -5.90 -6.55 -9.64
CA GLY A 24 -5.24 -6.05 -8.45
C GLY A 24 -5.69 -4.63 -8.11
N VAL A 25 -5.77 -4.35 -6.82
CA VAL A 25 -6.05 -3.00 -6.30
C VAL A 25 -5.01 -2.63 -5.24
N SER A 26 -4.89 -1.34 -4.95
CA SER A 26 -3.94 -0.81 -3.98
C SER A 26 -4.56 0.29 -3.16
N GLY A 27 -4.23 0.34 -1.87
CA GLY A 27 -4.73 1.38 -0.98
C GLY A 27 -4.21 1.19 0.44
N VAL A 28 -4.79 1.92 1.39
CA VAL A 28 -4.51 1.74 2.82
C VAL A 28 -5.56 0.84 3.42
N LEU A 29 -5.14 -0.27 4.05
CA LEU A 29 -6.06 -1.17 4.74
C LEU A 29 -6.52 -0.55 6.05
N CYS A 30 -7.78 -0.15 6.17
CA CYS A 30 -8.28 0.59 7.33
C CYS A 30 -8.92 -0.30 8.39
N SER A 31 -9.59 -1.37 8.01
CA SER A 31 -10.23 -2.28 8.97
C SER A 31 -10.55 -3.65 8.36
N VAL A 32 -10.88 -4.59 9.25
CA VAL A 32 -11.41 -5.91 8.93
C VAL A 32 -12.69 -6.11 9.74
N TYR A 33 -13.82 -6.26 9.06
CA TYR A 33 -15.12 -6.42 9.71
C TYR A 33 -16.09 -7.18 8.80
N GLY A 34 -16.98 -7.99 9.37
CA GLY A 34 -18.04 -8.68 8.62
C GLY A 34 -17.54 -9.57 7.48
N GLY A 35 -16.38 -10.21 7.65
CA GLY A 35 -15.78 -11.05 6.60
C GLY A 35 -15.20 -10.29 5.41
N SER A 36 -15.01 -8.97 5.55
CA SER A 36 -14.45 -8.11 4.52
C SER A 36 -13.27 -7.28 5.05
N ILE A 37 -12.40 -6.88 4.13
CA ILE A 37 -11.41 -5.84 4.33
C ILE A 37 -11.96 -4.51 3.80
N TYR A 38 -11.63 -3.40 4.48
CA TYR A 38 -12.00 -2.05 4.06
C TYR A 38 -10.74 -1.26 3.73
N VAL A 39 -10.69 -0.69 2.54
CA VAL A 39 -9.47 -0.14 1.94
C VAL A 39 -9.78 1.25 1.40
N ILE A 40 -8.99 2.23 1.81
CA ILE A 40 -9.04 3.57 1.19
C ILE A 40 -8.22 3.52 -0.09
N GLU A 41 -8.87 3.74 -1.22
CA GLU A 41 -8.27 3.78 -2.54
C GLU A 41 -8.34 5.19 -3.14
N TYR A 42 -7.32 5.53 -3.92
CA TYR A 42 -7.36 6.73 -4.75
C TYR A 42 -8.41 6.58 -5.84
N LEU A 43 -9.25 7.61 -6.02
CA LEU A 43 -10.26 7.64 -7.07
C LEU A 43 -9.86 8.62 -8.17
N TYR A 44 -9.78 9.91 -7.82
CA TYR A 44 -9.46 11.00 -8.74
C TYR A 44 -9.14 12.30 -7.99
N HIS A 45 -8.17 13.08 -8.47
CA HIS A 45 -7.77 14.38 -7.93
C HIS A 45 -7.37 14.31 -6.45
N THR A 46 -8.19 14.85 -5.55
CA THR A 46 -7.99 14.85 -4.10
C THR A 46 -9.00 13.94 -3.40
N GLN A 47 -9.67 13.09 -4.18
CA GLN A 47 -10.74 12.22 -3.71
C GLN A 47 -10.25 10.79 -3.51
N PHE A 48 -10.65 10.24 -2.37
CA PHE A 48 -10.41 8.86 -1.98
C PHE A 48 -11.75 8.23 -1.62
N ALA A 49 -11.86 6.92 -1.86
CA ALA A 49 -13.05 6.17 -1.53
C ALA A 49 -12.68 4.97 -0.67
N THR A 50 -13.48 4.72 0.38
CA THR A 50 -13.41 3.46 1.11
C THR A 50 -14.17 2.40 0.33
N LYS A 51 -13.45 1.42 -0.20
CA LYS A 51 -14.03 0.21 -0.80
C LYS A 51 -13.92 -0.95 0.16
N HIS A 52 -14.73 -1.99 -0.08
CA HIS A 52 -14.66 -3.22 0.68
C HIS A 52 -14.56 -4.43 -0.23
N TYR A 53 -13.81 -5.42 0.21
CA TYR A 53 -13.63 -6.69 -0.48
C TYR A 53 -13.85 -7.83 0.49
N ARG A 54 -14.72 -8.77 0.13
CA ARG A 54 -14.95 -9.96 0.94
C ARG A 54 -13.73 -10.88 0.86
N PHE A 55 -13.43 -11.63 1.92
CA PHE A 55 -12.27 -12.53 1.92
C PHE A 55 -12.32 -13.60 0.81
N ASP A 56 -13.50 -14.01 0.36
CA ASP A 56 -13.66 -14.95 -0.77
C ASP A 56 -13.29 -14.33 -2.14
N GLN A 57 -13.22 -13.00 -2.24
CA GLN A 57 -12.76 -12.28 -3.42
C GLN A 57 -11.25 -12.01 -3.39
N VAL A 58 -10.61 -12.16 -2.24
CA VAL A 58 -9.21 -11.80 -2.04
C VAL A 58 -8.33 -13.04 -2.12
N ARG A 59 -7.39 -13.04 -3.07
CA ARG A 59 -6.38 -14.08 -3.25
C ARG A 59 -5.19 -13.88 -2.31
N ASP A 60 -4.66 -12.66 -2.24
CA ASP A 60 -3.57 -12.30 -1.31
C ASP A 60 -3.57 -10.80 -0.99
N ILE A 61 -2.91 -10.43 0.13
CA ILE A 61 -2.71 -9.04 0.58
C ILE A 61 -1.24 -8.85 0.91
N MET A 62 -0.54 -7.92 0.27
CA MET A 62 0.89 -7.70 0.48
C MET A 62 1.16 -6.27 0.95
N PRO A 63 2.00 -6.05 1.98
CA PRO A 63 2.45 -4.70 2.29
C PRO A 63 3.22 -4.13 1.10
N PHE A 64 3.05 -2.85 0.81
CA PHE A 64 3.93 -2.20 -0.15
C PHE A 64 5.38 -2.31 0.32
N PRO A 65 6.32 -2.66 -0.56
CA PRO A 65 7.73 -2.59 -0.22
C PRO A 65 8.13 -1.13 0.00
N HIS A 66 9.18 -0.92 0.80
CA HIS A 66 9.82 0.38 0.86
C HIS A 66 10.35 0.73 -0.53
N CYS A 67 10.16 1.97 -0.97
CA CYS A 67 10.88 2.47 -2.13
C CYS A 67 12.37 2.36 -1.81
N GLN A 68 13.11 1.63 -2.64
CA GLN A 68 14.56 1.77 -2.67
C GLN A 68 14.80 3.25 -3.00
N GLN A 69 15.52 3.94 -2.10
CA GLN A 69 15.77 5.37 -2.16
C GLN A 69 15.94 5.84 -3.61
N PRO A 70 15.28 6.93 -4.04
CA PRO A 70 15.67 7.55 -5.31
C PRO A 70 17.14 7.99 -5.16
N HIS A 71 18.04 7.36 -5.89
CA HIS A 71 19.42 7.85 -6.05
C HIS A 71 19.42 9.25 -6.70
N PRO A 72 20.47 10.07 -6.52
CA PRO A 72 21.13 10.49 -5.28
C PRO A 72 20.92 12.01 -5.05
N GLN A 73 21.23 12.49 -3.84
CA GLN A 73 21.31 13.93 -3.56
C GLN A 73 22.34 14.61 -4.50
N PRO A 74 22.09 15.84 -4.99
CA PRO A 74 23.05 16.55 -5.84
C PRO A 74 24.38 16.74 -5.09
N PRO A 75 25.53 16.74 -5.79
CA PRO A 75 26.82 16.92 -5.16
C PRO A 75 26.86 18.23 -4.37
N VAL A 76 27.21 18.16 -3.09
CA VAL A 76 27.50 19.34 -2.28
C VAL A 76 28.80 19.95 -2.82
N TYR A 77 28.72 21.11 -3.48
CA TYR A 77 29.92 21.82 -3.92
C TYR A 77 30.60 22.43 -2.69
N HIS A 78 31.73 21.84 -2.28
CA HIS A 78 32.65 22.51 -1.37
C HIS A 78 33.60 23.38 -2.20
N PRO A 79 33.50 24.71 -2.15
CA PRO A 79 34.48 25.56 -2.81
C PRO A 79 35.83 25.32 -2.14
N HIS A 80 36.81 24.83 -2.91
CA HIS A 80 38.19 24.83 -2.46
C HIS A 80 38.66 26.29 -2.33
N PRO A 81 39.24 26.70 -1.20
CA PRO A 81 39.89 28.00 -1.11
C PRO A 81 41.10 27.98 -2.06
N LEU A 82 41.10 28.86 -3.06
CA LEU A 82 42.34 29.21 -3.74
C LEU A 82 43.09 30.14 -2.79
N TYR A 83 44.36 29.81 -2.56
CA TYR A 83 45.33 30.55 -1.75
C TYR A 83 45.14 32.06 -1.75
#